data_AF-A0A2T6FUG7-F1
#
_entry.id   AF-A0A2T6FUG7-F1
#
_cell.length_a   1.000
_cell.length_b   1.000
_cell.length_c   1.000
_cell.angle_alpha   90.00
_cell.angle_beta   90.00
_cell.angle_gamma   90.00
#
_symmetry.space_group_name_H-M   'P 1'
#
loop_
_entity.id
_entity.type
_entity.pdbx_description
1 polymer ?
#
loop_
_entity_poly.entity_id
_entity_poly.type
_entity_poly.pdbx_seq_one_letter_code
_entity_poly.pdbx_strand_id
1 'polypeptide(L)'
;MSGEDKVRMTVDIYGTQYKLVSKSSPSYIKQMAALVNDQMHKIAESSPRLDLPKIAVLAAVNMADEWSRMRQDFESVLERQRQLEQASEELERLSERHAQLQQELETERERLAKLEAERGEQQASRERAESEAAALRAELEPLRDRLSTLDSELAESRERLNGQLELSGELERKLAETLERAREFEGRCAAEAQEAERRGERIRELEQAKQELERRAAEQAKERDGLRAKIASQEAQLSKQAEAERQMQERLTTQEKRASELEQRLQATEQARGDAAKRLAEREQQYAELSDQLDGLQEQLSGQQQEIELQVALYNELQELSEAKERELREQAAAAETLLAEQAREAE
;
A
#
# COMPACT_ATOMS: atom_id res chain seq x y z
N MET A 1 37.16 38.69 -167.88
CA MET A 1 36.52 37.48 -168.47
C MET A 1 37.55 36.37 -168.43
N SER A 2 37.40 35.38 -167.54
CA SER A 2 38.20 34.15 -167.56
C SER A 2 37.24 32.98 -167.70
N GLY A 3 37.27 32.35 -168.86
CA GLY A 3 36.38 31.26 -169.23
C GLY A 3 36.73 30.00 -168.44
N GLU A 4 35.71 29.36 -167.88
CA GLU A 4 35.82 28.04 -167.24
C GLU A 4 36.53 27.04 -168.19
N ASP A 5 37.48 26.27 -167.65
CA ASP A 5 38.25 25.24 -168.35
C ASP A 5 37.34 24.09 -168.79
N LYS A 6 36.69 24.29 -169.94
CA LYS A 6 35.86 23.30 -170.61
C LYS A 6 36.74 22.43 -171.49
N VAL A 7 36.86 21.16 -171.16
CA VAL A 7 37.57 20.17 -171.96
C VAL A 7 36.70 19.82 -173.17
N ARG A 8 37.24 20.03 -174.38
CA ARG A 8 36.61 19.61 -175.64
C ARG A 8 37.29 18.35 -176.14
N MET A 9 36.53 17.27 -176.31
CA MET A 9 37.06 15.99 -176.75
C MET A 9 36.09 15.32 -177.73
N THR A 10 36.63 14.76 -178.80
CA THR A 10 35.87 13.92 -179.74
C THR A 10 35.86 12.50 -179.20
N VAL A 11 34.68 11.92 -179.03
CA VAL A 11 34.47 10.53 -178.63
C VAL A 11 33.64 9.82 -179.70
N ASP A 12 33.82 8.51 -179.82
CA ASP A 12 33.01 7.66 -180.70
C ASP A 12 31.96 6.93 -179.86
N ILE A 13 30.68 7.07 -180.22
CA ILE A 13 29.56 6.39 -179.57
C ILE A 13 28.75 5.73 -180.67
N TYR A 14 28.71 4.41 -180.66
CA TYR A 14 27.98 3.55 -181.59
C TYR A 14 28.31 3.87 -183.06
N GLY A 15 29.59 4.06 -183.37
CA GLY A 15 30.11 4.34 -184.71
C GLY A 15 29.89 5.77 -185.20
N THR A 16 29.39 6.67 -184.33
CA THR A 16 29.23 8.10 -184.63
C THR A 16 30.15 8.93 -183.74
N GLN A 17 30.97 9.79 -184.35
CA GLN A 17 31.85 10.70 -183.62
C GLN A 17 31.10 11.94 -183.11
N TYR A 18 31.11 12.13 -181.79
CA TYR A 18 30.54 13.29 -181.11
C TYR A 18 31.64 14.16 -180.50
N LYS A 19 31.55 15.49 -180.68
CA LYS A 19 32.40 16.45 -179.99
C LYS A 19 31.72 16.87 -178.68
N LEU A 20 32.18 16.32 -177.56
CA LEU A 20 31.64 16.62 -176.23
C LEU A 20 32.43 17.74 -175.56
N VAL A 21 31.72 18.55 -174.77
CA VAL A 21 32.29 19.63 -173.97
C VAL A 21 31.83 19.43 -172.53
N SER A 22 32.76 19.15 -171.62
CA SER A 22 32.44 18.94 -170.20
C SER A 22 33.47 19.61 -169.30
N LYS A 23 33.07 19.88 -168.06
CA LYS A 23 33.96 20.35 -166.98
C LYS A 23 34.66 19.19 -166.24
N SER A 24 34.29 17.95 -166.55
CA SER A 24 34.86 16.73 -165.98
C SER A 24 36.19 16.34 -166.63
N SER A 25 36.97 15.47 -165.96
CA SER A 25 38.27 15.02 -166.48
C SER A 25 38.14 14.25 -167.81
N PRO A 26 39.15 14.31 -168.70
CA PRO A 26 39.12 13.55 -169.96
C PRO A 26 38.93 12.04 -169.76
N SER A 27 39.51 11.47 -168.70
CA SER A 27 39.33 10.05 -168.34
C SER A 27 37.88 9.71 -168.04
N TYR A 28 37.22 10.54 -167.23
CA TYR A 28 35.81 10.37 -166.88
C TYR A 28 34.90 10.46 -168.12
N ILE A 29 35.16 11.43 -169.02
CA ILE A 29 34.38 11.58 -170.25
C ILE A 29 34.54 10.34 -171.16
N LYS A 30 35.76 9.79 -171.28
CA LYS A 30 35.97 8.53 -172.04
C LYS A 30 35.23 7.35 -171.41
N GLN A 31 35.27 7.24 -170.08
CA GLN A 31 34.57 6.16 -169.37
C GLN A 31 33.05 6.28 -169.52
N MET A 32 32.48 7.48 -169.43
CA MET A 32 31.05 7.71 -169.65
C MET A 32 30.65 7.43 -171.10
N ALA A 33 31.46 7.84 -172.07
CA ALA A 33 31.22 7.53 -173.48
C ALA A 33 31.25 6.02 -173.75
N ALA A 34 32.22 5.30 -173.16
CA ALA A 34 32.30 3.85 -173.23
C ALA A 34 31.07 3.18 -172.58
N LEU A 35 30.64 3.66 -171.41
CA LEU A 35 29.44 3.15 -170.73
C LEU A 35 28.18 3.30 -171.58
N VAL A 36 27.96 4.47 -172.18
CA VAL A 36 26.83 4.72 -173.09
C VAL A 36 26.93 3.84 -174.33
N ASN A 37 28.13 3.73 -174.91
CA ASN A 37 28.40 2.89 -176.07
C ASN A 37 28.06 1.41 -175.80
N ASP A 38 28.54 0.88 -174.67
CA ASP A 38 28.28 -0.50 -174.25
C ASP A 38 26.78 -0.74 -174.02
N GLN A 39 26.07 0.23 -173.43
CA GLN A 39 24.64 0.11 -173.21
C GLN A 39 23.84 0.15 -174.52
N MET A 40 24.24 1.00 -175.47
CA MET A 40 23.65 1.02 -176.81
C MET A 40 23.89 -0.30 -177.56
N HIS A 41 25.11 -0.88 -177.45
CA HIS A 41 25.40 -2.19 -178.03
C HIS A 41 24.57 -3.32 -177.40
N LYS A 42 24.46 -3.39 -176.08
CA LYS A 42 23.62 -4.39 -175.39
C LYS A 42 22.14 -4.33 -175.81
N ILE A 43 21.60 -3.13 -176.00
CA ILE A 43 20.22 -2.94 -176.45
C ILE A 43 20.06 -3.32 -177.93
N ALA A 44 21.03 -2.97 -178.77
CA ALA A 44 21.03 -3.36 -180.18
C ALA A 44 21.11 -4.88 -180.37
N GLU A 45 21.91 -5.58 -179.56
CA GLU A 45 22.02 -7.04 -179.56
C GLU A 45 20.70 -7.72 -179.16
N SER A 46 20.02 -7.18 -178.14
CA SER A 46 18.76 -7.74 -177.65
C SER A 46 17.54 -7.35 -178.49
N SER A 47 17.59 -6.26 -179.25
CA SER A 47 16.48 -5.77 -180.09
C SER A 47 16.96 -5.24 -181.45
N PRO A 48 17.25 -6.14 -182.42
CA PRO A 48 17.91 -5.78 -183.69
C PRO A 48 17.06 -4.96 -184.67
N ARG A 49 15.76 -4.79 -184.39
CA ARG A 49 14.80 -4.10 -185.28
C ARG A 49 14.59 -2.62 -184.94
N LEU A 50 15.30 -2.11 -183.94
CA LEU A 50 15.16 -0.72 -183.49
C LEU A 50 16.07 0.22 -184.28
N ASP A 51 15.61 1.44 -184.52
CA ASP A 51 16.43 2.49 -185.13
C ASP A 51 17.41 3.10 -184.11
N LEU A 52 18.48 3.71 -184.62
CA LEU A 52 19.57 4.27 -183.80
C LEU A 52 19.06 5.28 -182.74
N PRO A 53 18.12 6.21 -183.05
CA PRO A 53 17.54 7.10 -182.05
C PRO A 53 16.79 6.36 -180.93
N LYS A 54 16.00 5.32 -181.24
CA LYS A 54 15.31 4.52 -180.22
C LYS A 54 16.28 3.73 -179.35
N ILE A 55 17.36 3.19 -179.92
CA ILE A 55 18.42 2.51 -179.15
C ILE A 55 19.06 3.49 -178.16
N ALA A 56 19.39 4.71 -178.60
CA ALA A 56 19.98 5.74 -177.74
C ALA A 56 19.03 6.17 -176.61
N VAL A 57 17.74 6.35 -176.92
CA VAL A 57 16.72 6.69 -175.90
C VAL A 57 16.53 5.55 -174.89
N LEU A 58 16.47 4.30 -175.33
CA LEU A 58 16.37 3.15 -174.42
C LEU A 58 17.64 2.98 -173.57
N ALA A 59 18.82 3.24 -174.12
CA ALA A 59 20.07 3.25 -173.36
C ALA A 59 20.04 4.31 -172.27
N ALA A 60 19.59 5.53 -172.58
CA ALA A 60 19.42 6.60 -171.61
C ALA A 60 18.37 6.25 -170.53
N VAL A 61 17.24 5.66 -170.91
CA VAL A 61 16.19 5.23 -169.96
C VAL A 61 16.70 4.13 -169.05
N ASN A 62 17.43 3.13 -169.57
CA ASN A 62 17.97 2.04 -168.77
C ASN A 62 19.03 2.55 -167.78
N MET A 63 19.95 3.40 -168.23
CA MET A 63 20.93 4.05 -167.34
C MET A 63 20.26 4.93 -166.27
N ALA A 64 19.17 5.62 -166.61
CA ALA A 64 18.39 6.39 -165.65
C ALA A 64 17.66 5.49 -164.63
N ASP A 65 17.14 4.33 -165.05
CA ASP A 65 16.55 3.33 -164.15
C ASP A 65 17.60 2.74 -163.21
N GLU A 66 18.75 2.32 -163.74
CA GLU A 66 19.87 1.80 -162.94
C GLU A 66 20.35 2.83 -161.90
N TRP A 67 20.50 4.11 -162.29
CA TRP A 67 20.85 5.18 -161.35
C TRP A 67 19.75 5.41 -160.30
N SER A 68 18.48 5.38 -160.71
CA SER A 68 17.34 5.54 -159.80
C SER A 68 17.30 4.42 -158.76
N ARG A 69 17.51 3.16 -159.16
CA ARG A 69 17.60 2.01 -158.24
C ARG A 69 18.78 2.15 -157.28
N MET A 70 19.97 2.47 -157.79
CA MET A 70 21.16 2.65 -156.94
C MET A 70 20.96 3.79 -155.93
N ARG A 71 20.28 4.87 -156.32
CA ARG A 71 19.93 5.96 -155.42
C ARG A 71 18.92 5.51 -154.35
N GLN A 72 17.89 4.76 -154.71
CA GLN A 72 16.93 4.21 -153.75
C GLN A 72 17.61 3.26 -152.75
N ASP A 73 18.50 2.38 -153.24
CA ASP A 73 19.27 1.48 -152.39
C ASP A 73 20.16 2.26 -151.41
N PHE A 74 20.84 3.31 -151.89
CA PHE A 74 21.67 4.18 -151.06
C PHE A 74 20.84 4.92 -150.00
N GLU A 75 19.67 5.47 -150.39
CA GLU A 75 18.74 6.09 -149.45
C GLU A 75 18.28 5.07 -148.39
N SER A 76 17.98 3.82 -148.77
CA SER A 76 17.60 2.76 -147.82
C SER A 76 18.72 2.37 -146.84
N VAL A 77 19.97 2.35 -147.31
CA VAL A 77 21.14 2.05 -146.47
C VAL A 77 21.36 3.17 -145.46
N LEU A 78 21.23 4.44 -145.89
CA LEU A 78 21.32 5.59 -144.99
C LEU A 78 20.21 5.57 -143.93
N GLU A 79 18.99 5.19 -144.28
CA GLU A 79 17.89 5.04 -143.31
C GLU A 79 18.20 3.95 -142.28
N ARG A 80 18.69 2.78 -142.71
CA ARG A 80 19.11 1.70 -141.80
C ARG A 80 20.26 2.14 -140.90
N GLN A 81 21.24 2.87 -141.44
CA GLN A 81 22.34 3.39 -140.65
C GLN A 81 21.85 4.36 -139.57
N ARG A 82 20.94 5.28 -139.90
CA ARG A 82 20.30 6.16 -138.92
C ARG A 82 19.52 5.40 -137.86
N GLN A 83 18.78 4.36 -138.24
CA GLN A 83 18.06 3.50 -137.28
C GLN A 83 19.02 2.76 -136.34
N LEU A 84 20.15 2.26 -136.86
CA LEU A 84 21.18 1.62 -136.04
C LEU A 84 21.86 2.61 -135.09
N GLU A 85 22.16 3.81 -135.56
CA GLU A 85 22.71 4.90 -134.73
C GLU A 85 21.73 5.25 -133.60
N GLN A 86 20.45 5.47 -133.92
CA GLN A 86 19.40 5.70 -132.92
C GLN A 86 19.26 4.55 -131.92
N ALA A 87 19.25 3.31 -132.40
CA ALA A 87 19.18 2.13 -131.53
C ALA A 87 20.41 2.00 -130.63
N SER A 88 21.61 2.33 -131.13
CA SER A 88 22.82 2.36 -130.31
C SER A 88 22.78 3.44 -129.23
N GLU A 89 22.32 4.65 -129.56
CA GLU A 89 22.14 5.73 -128.59
C GLU A 89 21.11 5.35 -127.51
N GLU A 90 20.01 4.70 -127.91
CA GLU A 90 19.00 4.19 -126.96
C GLU A 90 19.57 3.10 -126.05
N LEU A 91 20.36 2.18 -126.61
CA LEU A 91 21.02 1.11 -125.84
C LEU A 91 22.02 1.70 -124.84
N GLU A 92 22.82 2.69 -125.25
CA GLU A 92 23.75 3.39 -124.37
C GLU A 92 23.00 4.06 -123.21
N ARG A 93 21.94 4.82 -123.51
CA ARG A 93 21.11 5.46 -122.47
C ARG A 93 20.48 4.45 -121.51
N LEU A 94 20.02 3.31 -122.01
CA LEU A 94 19.46 2.25 -121.16
C LEU A 94 20.53 1.58 -120.30
N SER A 95 21.74 1.38 -120.83
CA SER A 95 22.86 0.81 -120.08
C SER A 95 23.32 1.73 -118.95
N GLU A 96 23.37 3.04 -119.19
CA GLU A 96 23.71 4.04 -118.17
C GLU A 96 22.65 4.06 -117.06
N ARG A 97 21.36 4.04 -117.41
CA ARG A 97 20.26 3.95 -116.43
C ARG A 97 20.34 2.67 -115.62
N HIS A 98 20.63 1.54 -116.25
CA HIS A 98 20.78 0.27 -115.55
C HIS A 98 21.95 0.31 -114.57
N ALA A 99 23.09 0.87 -114.96
CA ALA A 99 24.24 1.05 -114.09
C ALA A 99 23.91 1.95 -112.88
N GLN A 100 23.19 3.06 -113.10
CA GLN A 100 22.71 3.94 -112.03
C GLN A 100 21.80 3.20 -111.05
N LEU A 101 20.79 2.48 -111.56
CA LEU A 101 19.87 1.71 -110.73
C LEU A 101 20.56 0.59 -109.95
N GLN A 102 21.57 -0.06 -110.54
CA GLN A 102 22.38 -1.05 -109.84
C GLN A 102 23.16 -0.43 -108.69
N GLN A 103 23.76 0.74 -108.90
CA GLN A 103 24.47 1.47 -107.85
C GLN A 103 23.51 1.90 -106.72
N GLU A 104 22.33 2.41 -107.05
CA GLU A 104 21.30 2.75 -106.06
C GLU A 104 20.89 1.52 -105.24
N LEU A 105 20.62 0.40 -105.90
CA LEU A 105 20.27 -0.87 -105.23
C LEU A 105 21.38 -1.34 -104.28
N GLU A 106 22.65 -1.25 -104.68
CA GLU A 106 23.79 -1.58 -103.82
C GLU A 106 23.84 -0.68 -102.59
N THR A 107 23.71 0.63 -102.77
CA THR A 107 23.70 1.56 -101.63
C THR A 107 22.53 1.32 -100.67
N GLU A 108 21.35 0.98 -101.18
CA GLU A 108 20.20 0.63 -100.34
C GLU A 108 20.40 -0.70 -99.61
N ARG A 109 21.01 -1.70 -100.26
CA ARG A 109 21.37 -2.97 -99.61
C ARG A 109 22.37 -2.75 -98.47
N GLU A 110 23.36 -1.90 -98.67
CA GLU A 110 24.30 -1.55 -97.60
C GLU A 110 23.63 -0.80 -96.45
N ARG A 111 22.70 0.12 -96.75
CA ARG A 111 21.89 0.81 -95.73
C ARG A 111 21.05 -0.17 -94.92
N LEU A 112 20.38 -1.10 -95.59
CA LEU A 112 19.58 -2.14 -94.93
C LEU A 112 20.44 -3.03 -94.04
N ALA A 113 21.61 -3.48 -94.53
CA ALA A 113 22.54 -4.29 -93.73
C ALA A 113 23.01 -3.56 -92.46
N LYS A 114 23.28 -2.26 -92.55
CA LYS A 114 23.64 -1.43 -91.38
C LYS A 114 22.48 -1.33 -90.38
N LEU A 115 21.26 -1.06 -90.86
CA LEU A 115 20.07 -0.97 -90.01
C LEU A 115 19.74 -2.31 -89.35
N GLU A 116 19.91 -3.43 -90.06
CA GLU A 116 19.72 -4.77 -89.50
C GLU A 116 20.75 -5.08 -88.41
N ALA A 117 22.01 -4.69 -88.62
CA ALA A 117 23.06 -4.82 -87.61
C ALA A 117 22.75 -3.97 -86.37
N GLU A 118 22.40 -2.69 -86.54
CA GLU A 118 22.01 -1.79 -85.45
C GLU A 118 20.79 -2.33 -84.69
N ARG A 119 19.78 -2.85 -85.40
CA ARG A 119 18.61 -3.48 -84.77
C ARG A 119 18.99 -4.73 -83.99
N GLY A 120 19.91 -5.54 -84.51
CA GLY A 120 20.45 -6.71 -83.83
C GLY A 120 21.17 -6.35 -82.53
N GLU A 121 22.02 -5.31 -82.56
CA GLU A 121 22.70 -4.79 -81.36
C GLU A 121 21.73 -4.22 -80.33
N GLN A 122 20.71 -3.45 -80.78
CA GLN A 122 19.66 -2.92 -79.92
C GLN A 122 18.83 -4.05 -79.30
N GLN A 123 18.49 -5.08 -80.07
CA GLN A 123 17.73 -6.22 -79.56
C GLN A 123 18.56 -7.01 -78.53
N ALA A 124 19.83 -7.27 -78.80
CA ALA A 124 20.72 -7.93 -77.85
C ALA A 124 20.93 -7.11 -76.56
N SER A 125 21.05 -5.78 -76.66
CA SER A 125 21.16 -4.92 -75.48
C SER A 125 19.86 -4.89 -74.67
N ARG A 126 18.70 -4.89 -75.35
CA ARG A 126 17.39 -5.00 -74.71
C ARG A 126 17.19 -6.34 -74.01
N GLU A 127 17.53 -7.46 -74.65
CA GLU A 127 17.45 -8.79 -74.05
C GLU A 127 18.35 -8.92 -72.81
N ARG A 128 19.57 -8.37 -72.86
CA ARG A 128 20.46 -8.28 -71.69
C ARG A 128 19.82 -7.46 -70.56
N ALA A 129 19.32 -6.26 -70.85
CA ALA A 129 18.67 -5.41 -69.85
C ALA A 129 17.40 -6.07 -69.26
N GLU A 130 16.61 -6.77 -70.07
CA GLU A 130 15.44 -7.52 -69.60
C GLU A 130 15.86 -8.69 -68.69
N SER A 131 16.95 -9.39 -69.02
CA SER A 131 17.48 -10.46 -68.17
C SER A 131 18.03 -9.96 -66.83
N GLU A 132 18.75 -8.83 -66.84
CA GLU A 132 19.25 -8.18 -65.62
C GLU A 132 18.10 -7.66 -64.76
N ALA A 133 17.09 -7.04 -65.37
CA ALA A 133 15.89 -6.59 -64.67
C ALA A 133 15.11 -7.77 -64.06
N ALA A 134 15.03 -8.91 -64.76
CA ALA A 134 14.41 -10.12 -64.24
C ALA A 134 15.20 -10.69 -63.04
N ALA A 135 16.53 -10.72 -63.13
CA ALA A 135 17.41 -11.15 -62.04
C ALA A 135 17.25 -10.26 -60.80
N LEU A 136 17.30 -8.92 -60.97
CA LEU A 136 17.09 -7.97 -59.86
C LEU A 136 15.70 -8.10 -59.24
N ARG A 137 14.65 -8.33 -60.05
CA ARG A 137 13.29 -8.59 -59.53
C ARG A 137 13.25 -9.86 -58.70
N ALA A 138 13.92 -10.93 -59.15
CA ALA A 138 14.01 -12.19 -58.42
C ALA A 138 14.82 -12.04 -57.11
N GLU A 139 15.82 -11.17 -57.06
CA GLU A 139 16.56 -10.85 -55.82
C GLU A 139 15.75 -9.97 -54.85
N LEU A 140 14.93 -9.05 -55.37
CA LEU A 140 14.11 -8.15 -54.53
C LEU A 140 12.91 -8.86 -53.89
N GLU A 141 12.38 -9.92 -54.50
CA GLU A 141 11.21 -10.63 -53.98
C GLU A 141 11.44 -11.27 -52.59
N PRO A 142 12.49 -12.09 -52.36
CA PRO A 142 12.75 -12.65 -51.04
C PRO A 142 13.11 -11.58 -50.00
N LEU A 143 13.72 -10.46 -50.42
CA LEU A 143 13.98 -9.32 -49.52
C LEU A 143 12.68 -8.65 -49.07
N ARG A 144 11.69 -8.52 -49.97
CA ARG A 144 10.36 -8.01 -49.62
C ARG A 144 9.63 -8.94 -48.67
N ASP A 145 9.67 -10.24 -48.93
CA ASP A 145 9.09 -11.23 -48.02
C ASP A 145 9.79 -11.17 -46.66
N ARG A 146 11.12 -11.04 -46.63
CA ARG A 146 11.85 -10.88 -45.38
C ARG A 146 11.44 -9.62 -44.62
N LEU A 147 11.28 -8.48 -45.30
CA LEU A 147 10.77 -7.26 -44.68
C LEU A 147 9.37 -7.46 -44.11
N SER A 148 8.46 -8.10 -44.86
CA SER A 148 7.12 -8.42 -44.37
C SER A 148 7.16 -9.31 -43.12
N THR A 149 8.04 -10.32 -43.08
CA THR A 149 8.20 -11.16 -41.87
C THR A 149 8.72 -10.35 -40.69
N LEU A 150 9.74 -9.51 -40.90
CA LEU A 150 10.29 -8.66 -39.85
C LEU A 150 9.27 -7.65 -39.32
N ASP A 151 8.43 -7.07 -40.19
CA ASP A 151 7.36 -6.17 -39.79
C ASP A 151 6.32 -6.89 -38.92
N SER A 152 5.97 -8.14 -39.26
CA SER A 152 5.08 -8.96 -38.41
C SER A 152 5.72 -9.31 -37.06
N GLU A 153 7.00 -9.70 -37.04
CA GLU A 153 7.76 -9.99 -35.81
C GLU A 153 7.86 -8.76 -34.89
N LEU A 154 8.07 -7.58 -35.47
CA LEU A 154 8.09 -6.30 -34.74
C LEU A 154 6.71 -5.93 -34.21
N ALA A 155 5.64 -6.17 -34.97
CA ALA A 155 4.27 -5.95 -34.51
C ALA A 155 3.93 -6.84 -33.32
N GLU A 156 4.22 -8.14 -33.40
CA GLU A 156 4.04 -9.07 -32.28
C GLU A 156 4.87 -8.66 -31.06
N SER A 157 6.12 -8.26 -31.26
CA SER A 157 6.99 -7.82 -30.16
C SER A 157 6.45 -6.57 -29.47
N ARG A 158 5.91 -5.62 -30.24
CA ARG A 158 5.25 -4.42 -29.70
C ARG A 158 3.99 -4.76 -28.92
N GLU A 159 3.16 -5.67 -29.42
CA GLU A 159 1.96 -6.12 -28.73
C GLU A 159 2.31 -6.82 -27.41
N ARG A 160 3.30 -7.71 -27.41
CA ARG A 160 3.81 -8.35 -26.17
C ARG A 160 4.31 -7.32 -25.17
N LEU A 161 5.06 -6.31 -25.62
CA LEU A 161 5.60 -5.27 -24.75
C LEU A 161 4.49 -4.38 -24.16
N ASN A 162 3.47 -4.04 -24.96
CA ASN A 162 2.29 -3.33 -24.49
C ASN A 162 1.53 -4.14 -23.44
N GLY A 163 1.32 -5.45 -23.67
CA GLY A 163 0.69 -6.32 -22.68
C GLY A 163 1.49 -6.42 -21.37
N GLN A 164 2.83 -6.43 -21.45
CA GLN A 164 3.68 -6.37 -20.25
C GLN A 164 3.56 -5.04 -19.51
N LEU A 165 3.48 -3.92 -20.22
CA LEU A 165 3.29 -2.60 -19.62
C LEU A 165 1.92 -2.47 -18.95
N GLU A 166 0.87 -2.98 -19.56
CA GLU A 166 -0.47 -3.03 -18.97
C GLU A 166 -0.47 -3.87 -17.69
N LEU A 167 0.12 -5.07 -17.73
CA LEU A 167 0.26 -5.92 -16.56
C LEU A 167 1.08 -5.25 -15.45
N SER A 168 2.18 -4.59 -15.81
CA SER A 168 2.99 -3.81 -14.86
C SER A 168 2.16 -2.70 -14.21
N GLY A 169 1.38 -1.95 -15.01
CA GLY A 169 0.49 -0.92 -14.50
C GLY A 169 -0.62 -1.46 -13.59
N GLU A 170 -1.17 -2.63 -13.90
CA GLU A 170 -2.12 -3.32 -13.01
C GLU A 170 -1.48 -3.76 -11.69
N LEU A 171 -0.26 -4.31 -11.75
CA LEU A 171 0.49 -4.71 -10.56
C LEU A 171 0.85 -3.50 -9.69
N GLU A 172 1.26 -2.39 -10.29
CA GLU A 172 1.52 -1.13 -9.58
C GLU A 172 0.24 -0.60 -8.88
N ARG A 173 -0.91 -0.65 -9.56
CA ARG A 173 -2.20 -0.28 -8.94
C ARG A 173 -2.56 -1.20 -7.78
N LYS A 174 -2.43 -2.52 -7.95
CA LYS A 174 -2.67 -3.49 -6.87
C LYS A 174 -1.72 -3.26 -5.70
N LEU A 175 -0.44 -3.00 -5.97
CA LEU A 175 0.55 -2.68 -4.95
C LEU A 175 0.15 -1.42 -4.17
N ALA A 176 -0.22 -0.35 -4.88
CA ALA A 176 -0.69 0.89 -4.26
C ALA A 176 -1.92 0.65 -3.36
N GLU A 177 -2.92 -0.10 -3.85
CA GLU A 177 -4.11 -0.47 -3.08
C GLU A 177 -3.76 -1.28 -1.82
N THR A 178 -2.83 -2.25 -1.94
CA THR A 178 -2.38 -3.03 -0.77
C THR A 178 -1.61 -2.18 0.23
N LEU A 179 -0.82 -1.21 -0.23
CA LEU A 179 -0.09 -0.29 0.64
C LEU A 179 -1.05 0.68 1.36
N GLU A 180 -2.09 1.18 0.69
CA GLU A 180 -3.13 1.97 1.35
C GLU A 180 -3.86 1.16 2.42
N ARG A 181 -4.29 -0.08 2.11
CA ARG A 181 -4.91 -0.97 3.10
C ARG A 181 -3.99 -1.26 4.29
N ALA A 182 -2.69 -1.45 4.05
CA ALA A 182 -1.71 -1.66 5.11
C ALA A 182 -1.58 -0.40 5.99
N ARG A 183 -1.52 0.81 5.39
CA ARG A 183 -1.50 2.08 6.13
C ARG A 183 -2.76 2.30 6.94
N GLU A 184 -3.94 1.97 6.39
CA GLU A 184 -5.20 2.02 7.14
C GLU A 184 -5.20 1.07 8.32
N PHE A 185 -4.69 -0.15 8.14
CA PHE A 185 -4.58 -1.14 9.21
C PHE A 185 -3.60 -0.68 10.29
N GLU A 186 -2.42 -0.18 9.91
CA GLU A 186 -1.46 0.44 10.83
C GLU A 186 -2.09 1.60 11.60
N GLY A 187 -2.87 2.45 10.93
CA GLY A 187 -3.62 3.54 11.56
C GLY A 187 -4.65 3.04 12.57
N ARG A 188 -5.40 1.96 12.25
CA ARG A 188 -6.34 1.33 13.18
C ARG A 188 -5.62 0.73 14.38
N CYS A 189 -4.54 -0.03 14.16
CA CYS A 189 -3.75 -0.59 15.24
C CYS A 189 -3.15 0.50 16.15
N ALA A 190 -2.69 1.62 15.57
CA ALA A 190 -2.21 2.75 16.35
C ALA A 190 -3.34 3.39 17.20
N ALA A 191 -4.55 3.55 16.64
CA ALA A 191 -5.69 4.05 17.38
C ALA A 191 -6.13 3.10 18.51
N GLU A 192 -6.19 1.79 18.24
CA GLU A 192 -6.48 0.76 19.24
C GLU A 192 -5.41 0.74 20.35
N ALA A 193 -4.13 0.90 20.01
CA ALA A 193 -3.05 1.00 20.98
C ALA A 193 -3.20 2.25 21.88
N GLN A 194 -3.53 3.41 21.30
CA GLN A 194 -3.81 4.62 22.07
C GLN A 194 -5.03 4.46 23.00
N GLU A 195 -6.10 3.81 22.52
CA GLU A 195 -7.24 3.49 23.38
C GLU A 195 -6.87 2.53 24.51
N ALA A 196 -6.07 1.51 24.23
CA ALA A 196 -5.59 0.57 25.23
C ALA A 196 -4.72 1.27 26.29
N GLU A 197 -3.86 2.19 25.87
CA GLU A 197 -3.05 3.03 26.77
C GLU A 197 -3.93 3.89 27.68
N ARG A 198 -4.91 4.61 27.12
CA ARG A 198 -5.89 5.39 27.90
C ARG A 198 -6.69 4.52 28.88
N ARG A 199 -7.10 3.32 28.46
CA ARG A 199 -7.77 2.36 29.34
C ARG A 199 -6.83 1.89 30.45
N GLY A 200 -5.56 1.65 30.15
CA GLY A 200 -4.52 1.29 31.11
C GLY A 200 -4.27 2.39 32.15
N GLU A 201 -4.17 3.66 31.72
CA GLU A 201 -4.11 4.82 32.61
C GLU A 201 -5.33 4.90 33.51
N ARG A 202 -6.54 4.74 32.93
CA ARG A 202 -7.78 4.76 33.71
C ARG A 202 -7.86 3.63 34.74
N ILE A 203 -7.38 2.44 34.40
CA ILE A 203 -7.29 1.33 35.35
C ILE A 203 -6.34 1.69 36.50
N ARG A 204 -5.16 2.26 36.21
CA ARG A 204 -4.22 2.71 37.25
C ARG A 204 -4.84 3.76 38.18
N GLU A 205 -5.56 4.73 37.62
CA GLU A 205 -6.30 5.74 38.41
C GLU A 205 -7.35 5.08 39.31
N LEU A 206 -8.12 4.13 38.78
CA LEU A 206 -9.13 3.40 39.55
C LEU A 206 -8.51 2.51 40.63
N GLU A 207 -7.36 1.88 40.36
CA GLU A 207 -6.61 1.11 41.35
C GLU A 207 -6.09 2.00 42.49
N GLN A 208 -5.55 3.19 42.17
CA GLN A 208 -5.12 4.16 43.17
C GLN A 208 -6.31 4.65 44.00
N ALA A 209 -7.42 5.02 43.36
CA ALA A 209 -8.64 5.44 44.06
C ALA A 209 -9.19 4.32 44.95
N LYS A 210 -9.16 3.07 44.48
CA LYS A 210 -9.54 1.90 45.28
C LYS A 210 -8.62 1.75 46.50
N GLN A 211 -7.30 1.85 46.34
CA GLN A 211 -6.35 1.79 47.45
C GLN A 211 -6.58 2.92 48.47
N GLU A 212 -6.87 4.14 48.02
CA GLU A 212 -7.23 5.24 48.91
C GLU A 212 -8.51 4.95 49.70
N LEU A 213 -9.54 4.42 49.04
CA LEU A 213 -10.79 4.02 49.68
C LEU A 213 -10.58 2.89 50.68
N GLU A 214 -9.76 1.88 50.36
CA GLU A 214 -9.39 0.81 51.27
C GLU A 214 -8.63 1.36 52.49
N ARG A 215 -7.72 2.33 52.28
CA ARG A 215 -7.01 3.00 53.38
C ARG A 215 -7.97 3.78 54.28
N ARG A 216 -8.88 4.56 53.69
CA ARG A 216 -9.93 5.30 54.44
C ARG A 216 -10.85 4.34 55.20
N ALA A 217 -11.24 3.23 54.59
CA ALA A 217 -12.06 2.22 55.26
C ALA A 217 -11.30 1.57 56.43
N ALA A 218 -10.00 1.31 56.28
CA ALA A 218 -9.15 0.80 57.36
C ALA A 218 -8.95 1.84 58.49
N GLU A 219 -8.79 3.11 58.16
CA GLU A 219 -8.76 4.22 59.13
C GLU A 219 -10.09 4.29 59.91
N GLN A 220 -11.23 4.30 59.21
CA GLN A 220 -12.56 4.27 59.81
C GLN A 220 -12.79 3.00 60.67
N ALA A 221 -12.27 1.85 60.25
CA ALA A 221 -12.35 0.62 61.05
C ALA A 221 -11.55 0.75 62.35
N LYS A 222 -10.34 1.31 62.31
CA LYS A 222 -9.54 1.61 63.51
C LYS A 222 -10.25 2.61 64.43
N GLU A 223 -10.85 3.66 63.88
CA GLU A 223 -11.64 4.63 64.65
C GLU A 223 -12.83 3.95 65.33
N ARG A 224 -13.59 3.14 64.57
CA ARG A 224 -14.72 2.36 65.10
C ARG A 224 -14.28 1.40 66.19
N ASP A 225 -13.17 0.69 66.01
CA ASP A 225 -12.66 -0.25 67.00
C ASP A 225 -12.14 0.48 68.25
N GLY A 226 -11.54 1.66 68.09
CA GLY A 226 -11.17 2.55 69.19
C GLY A 226 -12.39 3.10 69.95
N LEU A 227 -13.46 3.46 69.24
CA LEU A 227 -14.74 3.84 69.87
C LEU A 227 -15.39 2.66 70.59
N ARG A 228 -15.36 1.45 70.02
CA ARG A 228 -15.82 0.23 70.69
C ARG A 228 -15.03 -0.06 71.95
N ALA A 229 -13.70 0.11 71.94
CA ALA A 229 -12.87 -0.05 73.12
C ALA A 229 -13.21 0.98 74.21
N LYS A 230 -13.48 2.24 73.83
CA LYS A 230 -13.96 3.27 74.76
C LYS A 230 -15.31 2.90 75.36
N ILE A 231 -16.27 2.47 74.53
CA ILE A 231 -17.59 2.00 75.00
C ILE A 231 -17.41 0.83 75.98
N ALA A 232 -16.62 -0.19 75.63
CA ALA A 232 -16.35 -1.32 76.52
C ALA A 232 -15.69 -0.90 77.85
N SER A 233 -14.78 0.08 77.82
CA SER A 233 -14.17 0.63 79.04
C SER A 233 -15.18 1.38 79.91
N GLN A 234 -16.11 2.10 79.30
CA GLN A 234 -17.19 2.80 80.00
C GLN A 234 -18.20 1.81 80.56
N GLU A 235 -18.59 0.78 79.81
CA GLU A 235 -19.43 -0.32 80.28
C GLU A 235 -18.80 -1.04 81.47
N ALA A 236 -17.48 -1.30 81.44
CA ALA A 236 -16.75 -1.88 82.57
C ALA A 236 -16.70 -0.94 83.79
N GLN A 237 -16.55 0.37 83.58
CA GLN A 237 -16.63 1.37 84.66
C GLN A 237 -18.03 1.42 85.28
N LEU A 238 -19.08 1.41 84.45
CA LEU A 238 -20.47 1.36 84.89
C LEU A 238 -20.77 0.06 85.64
N SER A 239 -20.25 -1.09 85.20
CA SER A 239 -20.35 -2.36 85.92
C SER A 239 -19.67 -2.30 87.29
N LYS A 240 -18.47 -1.71 87.38
CA LYS A 240 -17.79 -1.50 88.67
C LYS A 240 -18.54 -0.55 89.58
N GLN A 241 -19.15 0.50 89.03
CA GLN A 241 -20.01 1.42 89.80
C GLN A 241 -21.27 0.71 90.29
N ALA A 242 -21.93 -0.09 89.44
CA ALA A 242 -23.09 -0.88 89.82
C ALA A 242 -22.74 -1.94 90.90
N GLU A 243 -21.58 -2.59 90.81
CA GLU A 243 -21.07 -3.49 91.86
C GLU A 243 -20.79 -2.74 93.16
N ALA A 244 -20.20 -1.54 93.10
CA ALA A 244 -19.94 -0.71 94.27
C ALA A 244 -21.24 -0.21 94.93
N GLU A 245 -22.24 0.19 94.13
CA GLU A 245 -23.58 0.54 94.62
C GLU A 245 -24.27 -0.64 95.27
N ARG A 246 -24.17 -1.84 94.68
CA ARG A 246 -24.72 -3.07 95.26
C ARG A 246 -24.06 -3.42 96.59
N GLN A 247 -22.73 -3.31 96.69
CA GLN A 247 -22.00 -3.46 97.95
C GLN A 247 -22.37 -2.39 98.98
N MET A 248 -22.63 -1.16 98.54
CA MET A 248 -23.07 -0.07 99.42
C MET A 248 -24.49 -0.33 99.95
N GLN A 249 -25.39 -0.84 99.11
CA GLN A 249 -26.73 -1.27 99.50
C GLN A 249 -26.70 -2.47 100.47
N GLU A 250 -25.81 -3.43 100.26
CA GLU A 250 -25.58 -4.53 101.22
C GLU A 250 -25.04 -4.02 102.57
N ARG A 251 -24.18 -2.99 102.56
CA ARG A 251 -23.72 -2.31 103.79
C ARG A 251 -24.84 -1.54 104.50
N LEU A 252 -25.71 -0.87 103.74
CA LEU A 252 -26.86 -0.16 104.29
C LEU A 252 -27.84 -1.14 104.93
N THR A 253 -28.20 -2.22 104.25
CA THR A 253 -29.10 -3.25 104.81
C THR A 253 -28.52 -3.97 106.04
N THR A 254 -27.19 -4.17 106.09
CA THR A 254 -26.54 -4.69 107.31
C THR A 254 -26.50 -3.67 108.44
N GLN A 255 -26.35 -2.37 108.14
CA GLN A 255 -26.48 -1.32 109.15
C GLN A 255 -27.92 -1.15 109.65
N GLU A 256 -28.92 -1.25 108.78
CA GLU A 256 -30.34 -1.23 109.17
C GLU A 256 -30.70 -2.42 110.07
N LYS A 257 -30.21 -3.62 109.75
CA LYS A 257 -30.37 -4.80 110.63
C LYS A 257 -29.73 -4.56 112.01
N ARG A 258 -28.51 -4.00 112.06
CA ARG A 258 -27.84 -3.63 113.32
C ARG A 258 -28.58 -2.55 114.09
N ALA A 259 -29.17 -1.56 113.41
CA ALA A 259 -29.99 -0.54 114.03
C ALA A 259 -31.25 -1.15 114.67
N SER A 260 -31.93 -2.07 113.97
CA SER A 260 -33.11 -2.76 114.51
C SER A 260 -32.78 -3.67 115.70
N GLU A 261 -31.61 -4.34 115.71
CA GLU A 261 -31.14 -5.11 116.87
C GLU A 261 -30.78 -4.22 118.07
N LEU A 262 -30.20 -3.03 117.81
CA LEU A 262 -29.90 -2.06 118.85
C LEU A 262 -31.17 -1.42 119.44
N GLU A 263 -32.18 -1.15 118.62
CA GLU A 263 -33.50 -0.70 119.09
C GLU A 263 -34.18 -1.77 119.95
N GLN A 264 -34.16 -3.03 119.54
CA GLN A 264 -34.70 -4.13 120.35
C GLN A 264 -33.95 -4.29 121.68
N ARG A 265 -32.62 -4.08 121.70
CA ARG A 265 -31.82 -4.06 122.94
C ARG A 265 -32.14 -2.87 123.83
N LEU A 266 -32.35 -1.69 123.25
CA LEU A 266 -32.75 -0.49 123.98
C LEU A 266 -34.11 -0.69 124.65
N GLN A 267 -35.08 -1.27 123.93
CA GLN A 267 -36.41 -1.56 124.46
C GLN A 267 -36.37 -2.60 125.60
N ALA A 268 -35.52 -3.62 125.48
CA ALA A 268 -35.29 -4.60 126.56
C ALA A 268 -34.62 -3.96 127.79
N THR A 269 -33.68 -3.02 127.60
CA THR A 269 -33.07 -2.28 128.71
C THR A 269 -34.01 -1.27 129.36
N GLU A 270 -34.94 -0.67 128.62
CA GLU A 270 -35.98 0.19 129.19
C GLU A 270 -36.98 -0.60 130.03
N GLN A 271 -37.38 -1.79 129.57
CA GLN A 271 -38.21 -2.71 130.37
C GLN A 271 -37.50 -3.16 131.65
N ALA A 272 -36.22 -3.55 131.56
CA ALA A 272 -35.41 -3.90 132.74
C ALA A 272 -35.24 -2.72 133.71
N ARG A 273 -35.14 -1.49 133.21
CA ARG A 273 -35.05 -0.27 134.03
C ARG A 273 -36.39 0.06 134.71
N GLY A 274 -37.51 -0.19 134.04
CA GLY A 274 -38.85 -0.08 134.63
C GLY A 274 -39.11 -1.08 135.75
N ASP A 275 -38.65 -2.33 135.60
CA ASP A 275 -38.77 -3.35 136.65
C ASP A 275 -37.81 -3.09 137.82
N ALA A 276 -36.62 -2.54 137.55
CA ALA A 276 -35.69 -2.10 138.59
C ALA A 276 -36.24 -0.90 139.39
N ALA A 277 -36.94 0.04 138.74
CA ALA A 277 -37.57 1.17 139.43
C ALA A 277 -38.71 0.74 140.37
N LYS A 278 -39.50 -0.28 139.98
CA LYS A 278 -40.54 -0.85 140.87
C LYS A 278 -39.94 -1.53 142.11
N ARG A 279 -38.85 -2.30 141.93
CA ARG A 279 -38.13 -2.93 143.05
C ARG A 279 -37.46 -1.93 144.00
N LEU A 280 -37.08 -0.75 143.49
CA LEU A 280 -36.52 0.33 144.29
C LEU A 280 -37.60 1.04 145.12
N ALA A 281 -38.78 1.28 144.53
CA ALA A 281 -39.93 1.85 145.25
C ALA A 281 -40.45 0.92 146.37
N GLU A 282 -40.48 -0.40 146.15
CA GLU A 282 -40.83 -1.37 147.19
C GLU A 282 -39.79 -1.41 148.34
N ARG A 283 -38.51 -1.21 148.01
CA ARG A 283 -37.43 -1.14 149.01
C ARG A 283 -37.46 0.17 149.79
N GLU A 284 -37.76 1.30 149.16
CA GLU A 284 -37.89 2.60 149.83
C GLU A 284 -39.08 2.61 150.80
N GLN A 285 -40.16 1.90 150.47
CA GLN A 285 -41.30 1.72 151.37
C GLN A 285 -40.93 0.82 152.59
N GLN A 286 -40.10 -0.21 152.38
CA GLN A 286 -39.56 -1.03 153.47
C GLN A 286 -38.57 -0.28 154.38
N TYR A 287 -37.80 0.68 153.83
CA TYR A 287 -36.90 1.52 154.64
C TYR A 287 -37.64 2.57 155.46
N ALA A 288 -38.78 3.08 154.99
CA ALA A 288 -39.63 3.98 155.77
C ALA A 288 -40.25 3.28 156.99
N GLU A 289 -40.77 2.05 156.82
CA GLU A 289 -41.35 1.26 157.92
C GLU A 289 -40.30 0.81 158.95
N LEU A 290 -39.07 0.51 158.53
CA LEU A 290 -37.95 0.18 159.42
C LEU A 290 -37.37 1.41 160.15
N SER A 291 -37.50 2.60 159.57
CA SER A 291 -37.07 3.86 160.22
C SER A 291 -38.03 4.25 161.35
N ASP A 292 -39.35 4.15 161.13
CA ASP A 292 -40.34 4.42 162.18
C ASP A 292 -40.24 3.42 163.36
N GLN A 293 -39.80 2.18 163.08
CA GLN A 293 -39.53 1.18 164.12
C GLN A 293 -38.24 1.46 164.92
N LEU A 294 -37.24 2.11 164.31
CA LEU A 294 -35.99 2.50 164.98
C LEU A 294 -36.17 3.72 165.88
N ASP A 295 -36.97 4.70 165.47
CA ASP A 295 -37.27 5.88 166.29
C ASP A 295 -38.08 5.52 167.54
N GLY A 296 -39.01 4.55 167.45
CA GLY A 296 -39.76 4.03 168.61
C GLY A 296 -38.91 3.23 169.61
N LEU A 297 -37.85 2.55 169.14
CA LEU A 297 -36.92 1.81 170.01
C LEU A 297 -35.90 2.73 170.70
N GLN A 298 -35.53 3.86 170.08
CA GLN A 298 -34.66 4.87 170.71
C GLN A 298 -35.36 5.66 171.83
N GLU A 299 -36.67 5.86 171.74
CA GLU A 299 -37.46 6.52 172.80
C GLU A 299 -37.65 5.62 174.04
N GLN A 300 -37.70 4.29 173.86
CA GLN A 300 -37.73 3.34 174.98
C GLN A 300 -36.39 3.20 175.71
N LEU A 301 -35.28 3.35 175.00
CA LEU A 301 -33.92 3.24 175.56
C LEU A 301 -33.52 4.47 176.41
N SER A 302 -34.03 5.66 176.09
CA SER A 302 -33.79 6.87 176.89
C SER A 302 -34.58 6.86 178.21
N GLY A 303 -35.77 6.24 178.24
CA GLY A 303 -36.56 6.04 179.45
C GLY A 303 -35.92 5.03 180.43
N GLN A 304 -35.38 3.93 179.92
CA GLN A 304 -34.69 2.93 180.76
C GLN A 304 -33.36 3.44 181.34
N GLN A 305 -32.66 4.34 180.63
CA GLN A 305 -31.40 4.92 181.11
C GLN A 305 -31.62 5.88 182.29
N GLN A 306 -32.74 6.59 182.36
CA GLN A 306 -33.06 7.47 183.51
C GLN A 306 -33.49 6.68 184.77
N GLU A 307 -34.09 5.50 184.63
CA GLU A 307 -34.44 4.63 185.78
C GLU A 307 -33.21 3.98 186.43
N ILE A 308 -32.20 3.60 185.63
CA ILE A 308 -30.98 2.96 186.13
C ILE A 308 -30.11 3.94 186.93
N GLU A 309 -30.01 5.20 186.50
CA GLU A 309 -29.24 6.21 187.25
C GLU A 309 -29.86 6.52 188.63
N LEU A 310 -31.19 6.49 188.75
CA LEU A 310 -31.86 6.66 190.04
C LEU A 310 -31.63 5.47 190.99
N GLN A 311 -31.47 4.24 190.45
CA GLN A 311 -31.18 3.05 191.24
C GLN A 311 -29.72 2.99 191.73
N VAL A 312 -28.76 3.53 190.97
CA VAL A 312 -27.35 3.59 191.37
C VAL A 312 -27.13 4.57 192.53
N ALA A 313 -27.90 5.67 192.59
CA ALA A 313 -27.82 6.61 193.70
C ALA A 313 -28.29 5.99 195.04
N LEU A 314 -29.33 5.13 195.03
CA LEU A 314 -29.87 4.49 196.24
C LEU A 314 -28.99 3.36 196.79
N TYR A 315 -28.22 2.68 195.93
CA TYR A 315 -27.39 1.54 196.33
C TYR A 315 -26.16 1.96 197.15
N ASN A 316 -25.58 3.12 196.85
CA ASN A 316 -24.36 3.56 197.52
C ASN A 316 -24.61 4.10 198.94
N GLU A 317 -25.77 4.73 199.22
CA GLU A 317 -26.16 5.09 200.59
C GLU A 317 -26.35 3.85 201.50
N LEU A 318 -26.72 2.70 200.92
CA LEU A 318 -26.87 1.43 201.65
C LEU A 318 -25.52 0.75 201.94
N GLN A 319 -24.49 1.01 201.13
CA GLN A 319 -23.18 0.41 201.30
C GLN A 319 -22.40 1.07 202.45
N GLU A 320 -22.55 2.39 202.66
CA GLU A 320 -21.99 3.13 203.81
C GLU A 320 -22.52 2.63 205.17
N LEU A 321 -23.73 2.06 205.21
CA LEU A 321 -24.34 1.49 206.43
C LEU A 321 -23.85 0.07 206.76
N SER A 322 -23.35 -0.67 205.78
CA SER A 322 -22.93 -2.07 205.95
C SER A 322 -21.51 -2.22 206.51
N GLU A 323 -20.59 -1.33 206.10
CA GLU A 323 -19.18 -1.39 206.56
C GLU A 323 -19.01 -0.90 208.00
N ALA A 324 -19.92 -0.06 208.49
CA ALA A 324 -20.00 0.30 209.91
C ALA A 324 -20.27 -0.92 210.81
N LYS A 325 -20.86 -2.00 210.27
CA LYS A 325 -21.27 -3.21 211.01
C LYS A 325 -20.24 -4.34 210.97
N GLU A 326 -19.39 -4.39 209.94
CA GLU A 326 -18.25 -5.31 209.88
C GLU A 326 -17.09 -4.91 210.81
N ARG A 327 -16.98 -3.62 211.16
CA ARG A 327 -16.06 -3.13 212.20
C ARG A 327 -16.38 -3.68 213.60
N GLU A 328 -17.65 -4.01 213.88
CA GLU A 328 -18.08 -4.55 215.18
C GLU A 328 -17.84 -6.07 215.33
N LEU A 329 -17.96 -6.84 214.25
CA LEU A 329 -17.90 -8.31 214.31
C LEU A 329 -16.47 -8.87 214.38
N ARG A 330 -15.44 -8.13 213.92
CA ARG A 330 -14.05 -8.58 214.01
C ARG A 330 -13.41 -8.31 215.37
N GLU A 331 -13.91 -7.34 216.14
CA GLU A 331 -13.55 -7.19 217.56
C GLU A 331 -14.11 -8.34 218.44
N GLN A 332 -15.13 -9.07 217.96
CA GLN A 332 -15.79 -10.19 218.66
C GLN A 332 -15.39 -11.59 218.17
N ALA A 333 -14.59 -11.68 217.10
CA ALA A 333 -13.82 -12.87 216.71
C ALA A 333 -12.34 -12.70 217.11
N ALA A 334 -12.09 -11.98 218.19
CA ALA A 334 -11.94 -12.64 219.48
C ALA A 334 -10.90 -13.74 219.42
N ALA A 335 -9.90 -13.60 220.29
CA ALA A 335 -10.04 -14.01 221.69
C ALA A 335 -10.56 -15.44 221.96
N ALA A 336 -10.85 -16.23 220.92
CA ALA A 336 -11.18 -17.64 220.91
C ALA A 336 -10.00 -18.50 220.43
N GLU A 337 -9.08 -17.98 219.60
CA GLU A 337 -7.85 -18.71 219.22
C GLU A 337 -6.69 -18.51 220.20
N THR A 338 -6.78 -17.53 221.11
CA THR A 338 -5.97 -17.48 222.33
C THR A 338 -6.45 -18.48 223.41
N LEU A 339 -7.52 -19.26 223.17
CA LEU A 339 -8.16 -20.15 224.17
C LEU A 339 -8.29 -21.62 223.71
N LEU A 340 -8.02 -21.90 222.43
CA LEU A 340 -7.79 -23.26 221.92
C LEU A 340 -6.28 -23.51 221.78
N ALA A 341 -5.58 -23.45 222.90
CA ALA A 341 -5.43 -24.63 223.74
C ALA A 341 -4.25 -25.47 223.22
N GLU A 342 -3.09 -25.45 223.85
CA GLU A 342 -2.92 -25.61 225.31
C GLU A 342 -3.66 -26.86 225.89
N GLN A 343 -4.41 -27.64 225.06
CA GLN A 343 -5.08 -28.92 225.41
C GLN A 343 -4.60 -30.12 224.57
N ALA A 344 -3.52 -29.99 223.80
CA ALA A 344 -2.80 -31.13 223.21
C ALA A 344 -1.29 -31.08 223.54
N ARG A 345 -1.02 -30.91 224.84
CA ARG A 345 0.30 -30.94 225.50
C ARG A 345 0.62 -32.31 226.12
N GLU A 346 -0.28 -33.28 226.08
CA GLU A 346 -0.23 -34.61 226.73
C GLU A 346 -1.20 -35.55 225.96
N ALA A 347 -0.98 -35.79 224.65
CA ALA A 347 -0.07 -36.84 224.14
C ALA A 347 1.45 -36.60 224.19
N GLU A 348 1.86 -35.54 224.87
CA GLU A 348 3.18 -35.13 225.45
C GLU A 348 4.02 -34.22 224.56
#